data_AF-A0A954GB02-F1
#
_entry.id   AF-A0A954GB02-F1
#
_cell.length_a   1.000
_cell.length_b   1.000
_cell.length_c   1.000
_cell.angle_alpha   90.00
_cell.angle_beta   90.00
_cell.angle_gamma   90.00
#
_symmetry.space_group_name_H-M   'P 1'
#
loop_
_entity.id
_entity.type
_entity.pdbx_description
1 polymer ?
#
loop_
_entity_poly.entity_id
_entity_poly.type
_entity_poly.pdbx_seq_one_letter_code
_entity_poly.pdbx_strand_id
1 'polypeptide(L)'
;TWENRGSGHYDILVNGTSVGMHPKVNETPFAQNFLQDDMLVFDTVYNPENTLLLKQARERGCKTVSGIEMFVRQAAAQYKLFTGKEPPLEVMRNTLRKGISAVGKL
;
A
#
# COMPACT_ATOMS: atom_id res chain seq x y z
N THR A 1 22.30 -6.12 -4.98
CA THR A 1 21.86 -5.32 -6.13
C THR A 1 20.37 -5.11 -6.04
N TRP A 2 19.75 -4.44 -7.00
CA TRP A 2 18.29 -4.38 -7.06
C TRP A 2 17.71 -5.79 -7.07
N GLU A 3 18.10 -6.64 -8.01
CA GLU A 3 17.57 -7.99 -8.25
C GLU A 3 17.62 -8.89 -7.00
N ASN A 4 18.69 -8.79 -6.21
CA ASN A 4 18.91 -9.64 -5.03
C ASN A 4 18.46 -9.01 -3.71
N ARG A 5 17.72 -7.90 -3.72
CA ARG A 5 17.28 -7.20 -2.49
C ARG A 5 16.41 -8.04 -1.54
N GLY A 6 15.87 -9.16 -2.02
CA GLY A 6 15.11 -10.12 -1.20
C GLY A 6 15.93 -11.29 -0.66
N SER A 7 17.25 -11.34 -0.90
CA SER A 7 18.06 -12.50 -0.48
C SER A 7 18.33 -12.56 1.03
N GLY A 8 18.02 -11.50 1.77
CA GLY A 8 18.13 -11.47 3.23
C GLY A 8 16.84 -11.90 3.93
N HIS A 9 16.91 -12.03 5.25
CA HIS A 9 15.73 -12.20 6.10
C HIS A 9 15.21 -10.83 6.55
N TYR A 10 13.90 -10.60 6.43
CA TYR A 10 13.26 -9.35 6.81
C TYR A 10 11.93 -9.65 7.50
N ASP A 11 11.70 -9.08 8.67
CA ASP A 11 10.40 -9.21 9.35
C ASP A 11 9.36 -8.25 8.76
N ILE A 12 9.82 -7.10 8.25
CA ILE A 12 8.97 -6.05 7.69
C ILE A 12 9.52 -5.58 6.34
N LEU A 13 8.68 -5.64 5.31
CA LEU A 13 8.94 -5.10 3.98
C LEU A 13 8.05 -3.87 3.75
N VAL A 14 8.66 -2.74 3.40
CA VAL A 14 7.94 -1.51 3.04
C VAL A 14 8.27 -1.11 1.60
N ASN A 15 7.27 -1.11 0.71
CA ASN A 15 7.42 -0.49 -0.60
C ASN A 15 7.19 1.03 -0.51
N GLY A 16 8.28 1.78 -0.58
CA GLY A 16 8.26 3.25 -0.70
C GLY A 16 8.38 3.79 -2.14
N THR A 17 8.31 2.92 -3.15
CA THR A 17 8.44 3.29 -4.57
C THR A 17 7.08 3.38 -5.26
N SER A 18 7.05 3.87 -6.50
CA SER A 18 5.85 3.88 -7.35
C SER A 18 5.61 2.60 -8.15
N VAL A 19 6.44 1.57 -8.00
CA VAL A 19 6.28 0.29 -8.71
C VAL A 19 4.99 -0.39 -8.26
N GLY A 20 4.16 -0.83 -9.23
CA GLY A 20 2.84 -1.42 -8.98
C GLY A 20 1.68 -0.41 -8.96
N MET A 21 1.97 0.89 -9.08
CA MET A 21 0.94 1.93 -9.22
C MET A 21 0.33 1.95 -10.62
N HIS A 22 -0.96 2.30 -10.73
CA HIS A 22 -1.61 2.53 -12.02
C HIS A 22 -0.80 3.49 -12.91
N PRO A 23 -0.60 3.19 -14.21
CA PRO A 23 -1.18 2.08 -14.97
C PRO A 23 -0.36 0.78 -14.94
N LYS A 24 0.84 0.77 -14.36
CA LYS A 24 1.79 -0.35 -14.34
C LYS A 24 1.48 -1.36 -13.23
N VAL A 25 0.25 -1.85 -13.19
CA VAL A 25 -0.30 -2.67 -12.09
C VAL A 25 0.27 -4.09 -12.04
N ASN A 26 0.92 -4.55 -13.12
CA ASN A 26 1.51 -5.89 -13.22
C ASN A 26 3.00 -5.93 -12.79
N GLU A 27 3.54 -4.83 -12.27
CA GLU A 27 4.91 -4.76 -11.77
C GLU A 27 4.93 -4.92 -10.23
N THR A 28 6.01 -5.50 -9.70
CA THR A 28 6.24 -5.62 -8.26
C THR A 28 7.68 -5.25 -7.91
N PRO A 29 7.92 -4.50 -6.82
CA PRO A 29 9.26 -4.17 -6.36
C PRO A 29 9.83 -5.27 -5.47
N PHE A 30 9.20 -6.43 -5.32
CA PHE A 30 9.76 -7.54 -4.57
C PHE A 30 9.29 -8.87 -5.14
N ALA A 31 10.21 -9.80 -5.39
CA ALA A 31 9.88 -11.07 -6.02
C ALA A 31 9.19 -12.00 -5.01
N GLN A 32 8.12 -12.67 -5.45
CA GLN A 32 7.26 -13.49 -4.59
C GLN A 32 8.01 -14.64 -3.88
N ASN A 33 9.09 -15.15 -4.47
CA ASN A 33 9.91 -16.21 -3.90
C ASN A 33 10.69 -15.80 -2.64
N PHE A 34 10.86 -14.49 -2.41
CA PHE A 34 11.52 -13.97 -1.21
C PHE A 34 10.54 -13.67 -0.06
N LEU A 35 9.24 -13.81 -0.29
CA LEU A 35 8.21 -13.57 0.73
C LEU A 35 8.03 -14.82 1.61
N GLN A 36 8.07 -14.60 2.92
CA GLN A 36 7.87 -15.60 3.97
C GLN A 36 6.60 -15.27 4.77
N ASP A 37 5.95 -16.29 5.33
CA ASP A 37 4.61 -16.20 5.93
C ASP A 37 4.54 -15.35 7.21
N ASP A 38 5.64 -15.18 7.92
CA ASP A 38 5.76 -14.36 9.13
C ASP A 38 6.00 -12.86 8.84
N MET A 39 6.24 -12.49 7.58
CA MET A 39 6.50 -11.11 7.19
C MET A 39 5.27 -10.19 7.30
N LEU A 40 5.53 -8.93 7.64
CA LEU A 40 4.61 -7.81 7.42
C LEU A 40 4.99 -7.06 6.14
N VAL A 41 4.08 -6.99 5.18
CA VAL A 41 4.27 -6.25 3.93
C VAL A 41 3.38 -5.01 3.90
N PHE A 42 4.00 -3.84 3.88
CA PHE A 42 3.33 -2.55 3.72
C PHE A 42 3.66 -1.95 2.35
N ASP A 43 2.64 -1.51 1.63
CA ASP A 43 2.80 -0.83 0.35
C ASP A 43 2.27 0.60 0.44
N THR A 44 3.09 1.60 0.14
CA THR A 44 2.67 3.00 0.13
C THR A 44 1.77 3.34 -1.07
N VAL A 45 1.79 2.51 -2.12
CA VAL A 45 0.87 2.62 -3.25
C VAL A 45 -0.56 2.35 -2.79
N TYR A 46 -1.47 3.27 -3.14
CA TYR A 46 -2.89 3.20 -2.78
C TYR A 46 -3.83 3.11 -4.00
N ASN A 47 -3.29 3.22 -5.22
CA ASN A 47 -4.05 3.05 -6.46
C ASN A 47 -3.29 2.15 -7.45
N PRO A 48 -3.69 0.88 -7.64
CA PRO A 48 -4.83 0.21 -7.01
C PRO A 48 -4.61 -0.09 -5.52
N GLU A 49 -5.69 -0.27 -4.73
CA GLU A 49 -5.59 -0.66 -3.31
C GLU A 49 -4.96 -2.06 -3.14
N ASN A 50 -5.15 -2.94 -4.12
CA ASN A 50 -4.57 -4.28 -4.16
C ASN A 50 -3.49 -4.36 -5.25
N THR A 51 -2.29 -3.90 -4.94
CA THR A 51 -1.12 -4.03 -5.83
C THR A 51 -0.70 -5.50 -6.00
N LEU A 52 0.11 -5.78 -7.03
CA LEU A 52 0.68 -7.11 -7.22
C LEU A 52 1.50 -7.56 -6.00
N LEU A 53 2.25 -6.65 -5.36
CA LEU A 53 3.00 -6.92 -4.15
C LEU A 53 2.08 -7.42 -3.01
N LEU A 54 1.03 -6.66 -2.70
CA LEU A 54 0.10 -7.03 -1.63
C LEU A 54 -0.66 -8.32 -1.95
N LYS A 55 -0.99 -8.56 -3.22
CA LYS A 55 -1.59 -9.82 -3.67
C LYS A 55 -0.64 -11.01 -3.42
N GLN A 56 0.59 -10.93 -3.90
CA GLN A 56 1.60 -11.98 -3.75
C GLN A 56 1.98 -12.24 -2.28
N ALA A 57 2.03 -11.19 -1.46
CA ALA A 57 2.25 -11.28 -0.02
C ALA A 57 1.14 -12.08 0.67
N ARG A 58 -0.13 -11.79 0.38
CA ARG A 58 -1.25 -12.59 0.92
C ARG A 58 -1.21 -14.04 0.46
N GLU A 59 -0.89 -14.29 -0.80
CA GLU A 59 -0.72 -15.66 -1.33
C GLU A 59 0.40 -16.45 -0.62
N ARG A 60 1.37 -15.75 -0.03
CA ARG A 60 2.48 -16.32 0.73
C ARG A 60 2.23 -16.36 2.24
N GLY A 61 1.05 -15.96 2.71
CA GLY A 61 0.68 -15.96 4.13
C GLY A 61 1.10 -14.73 4.91
N CYS A 62 1.77 -13.76 4.26
CA CYS A 62 2.22 -12.53 4.93
C CYS A 62 1.03 -11.71 5.44
N LYS A 63 1.26 -10.95 6.52
CA LYS A 63 0.35 -9.86 6.92
C LYS A 63 0.54 -8.69 5.97
N THR A 64 -0.55 -8.03 5.56
CA THR A 64 -0.47 -6.91 4.62
C THR A 64 -1.12 -5.62 5.14
N VAL A 65 -0.49 -4.49 4.86
CA VAL A 65 -1.04 -3.13 5.09
C VAL A 65 -1.06 -2.39 3.76
N SER A 66 -2.22 -1.83 3.39
CA SER A 66 -2.36 -1.06 2.15
C SER A 66 -2.03 0.43 2.33
N GLY A 67 -1.68 1.08 1.22
CA GLY A 67 -1.36 2.52 1.20
C GLY A 67 -2.53 3.41 1.60
N ILE A 68 -3.76 2.89 1.57
CA ILE A 68 -4.97 3.58 2.03
C ILE A 68 -4.85 4.00 3.50
N GLU A 69 -4.33 3.13 4.36
CA GLU A 69 -4.22 3.45 5.79
C GLU A 69 -3.22 4.58 6.03
N MET A 70 -2.10 4.58 5.30
CA MET A 70 -1.15 5.70 5.33
C MET A 70 -1.77 6.97 4.79
N PHE A 71 -2.42 6.90 3.61
CA PHE A 71 -3.03 8.05 2.96
C PHE A 71 -4.05 8.75 3.87
N VAL A 72 -4.93 7.98 4.51
CA VAL A 72 -5.95 8.53 5.41
C VAL A 72 -5.30 9.19 6.62
N ARG A 73 -4.28 8.58 7.22
CA ARG A 73 -3.61 9.12 8.41
C ARG A 73 -2.86 10.43 8.12
N GLN A 74 -2.15 10.51 7.00
CA GLN A 74 -1.45 11.74 6.63
C GLN A 74 -2.44 12.86 6.27
N ALA A 75 -3.53 12.54 5.55
CA ALA A 75 -4.56 13.51 5.21
C ALA A 75 -5.30 14.01 6.46
N ALA A 76 -5.51 13.15 7.44
CA ALA A 76 -6.11 13.49 8.72
C ALA A 76 -5.23 14.48 9.52
N ALA A 77 -3.91 14.26 9.53
CA ALA A 77 -2.97 15.21 10.12
C ALA A 77 -3.01 16.57 9.43
N GLN A 78 -3.03 16.59 8.09
CA GLN A 78 -3.18 17.82 7.31
C GLN A 78 -4.51 18.53 7.61
N TYR A 79 -5.63 17.81 7.66
CA TYR A 79 -6.94 18.37 8.00
C TYR A 79 -6.93 19.06 9.36
N LYS A 80 -6.34 18.43 10.37
CA LYS A 80 -6.21 19.00 11.72
C LYS A 80 -5.35 20.26 11.72
N LEU A 81 -4.24 20.25 10.99
CA LEU A 81 -3.36 21.43 10.85
C LEU A 81 -4.06 22.59 10.15
N PHE A 82 -4.85 22.33 9.11
CA PHE A 82 -5.50 23.38 8.33
C PHE A 82 -6.76 23.94 9.00
N THR A 83 -7.50 23.11 9.73
CA THR A 83 -8.83 23.49 10.24
C THR A 83 -8.89 23.66 11.75
N GLY A 84 -7.90 23.13 12.48
CA GLY A 84 -7.93 23.02 13.94
C GLY A 84 -8.93 22.00 14.49
N LYS A 85 -9.64 21.25 13.62
CA LYS A 85 -10.68 20.29 14.02
C LYS A 85 -10.18 18.85 13.98
N GLU A 86 -10.81 17.97 14.75
CA GLU A 86 -10.53 16.53 14.68
C GLU A 86 -11.01 15.95 13.33
N PRO A 87 -10.16 15.16 12.64
CA PRO A 87 -10.47 14.64 11.32
C PRO A 87 -11.48 13.47 11.37
N PRO A 88 -12.51 13.47 10.50
CA PRO A 88 -13.48 12.37 10.43
C PRO A 88 -12.92 11.17 9.64
N LEU A 89 -12.07 10.35 10.29
CA LEU A 89 -11.29 9.28 9.65
C LEU A 89 -12.11 8.32 8.78
N GLU A 90 -13.26 7.84 9.26
CA GLU A 90 -14.11 6.92 8.49
C GLU A 90 -14.67 7.56 7.21
N VAL A 91 -15.06 8.84 7.28
CA VAL A 91 -15.54 9.59 6.12
C VAL A 91 -14.41 9.74 5.10
N MET A 92 -13.21 10.08 5.56
CA MET A 92 -12.03 10.23 4.70
C MET A 92 -11.68 8.89 4.02
N ARG A 93 -11.65 7.79 4.76
CA ARG A 93 -11.38 6.44 4.23
C ARG A 93 -12.39 6.03 3.17
N ASN A 94 -13.68 6.18 3.48
CA ASN A 94 -14.76 5.81 2.56
C ASN A 94 -14.77 6.69 1.30
N THR A 95 -14.43 7.97 1.44
CA THR A 95 -14.35 8.91 0.31
C THR A 95 -13.20 8.53 -0.63
N LEU A 96 -12.02 8.23 -0.07
CA LEU A 96 -10.87 7.79 -0.85
C LEU A 96 -11.16 6.52 -1.65
N ARG A 97 -11.71 5.49 -1.01
CA ARG A 97 -12.05 4.20 -1.66
C ARG A 97 -13.02 4.36 -2.83
N LYS A 98 -14.02 5.24 -2.68
CA LYS A 98 -14.95 5.58 -3.77
C LYS A 98 -14.21 6.25 -4.94
N GLY A 99 -13.30 7.19 -4.64
CA GLY A 99 -12.51 7.90 -5.64
C GLY A 99 -11.61 6.98 -6.47
N ILE A 100 -10.84 6.11 -5.82
CA ILE A 100 -9.92 5.20 -6.52
C ILE A 100 -10.66 4.12 -7.33
N SER A 101 -11.83 3.67 -6.87
CA SER A 101 -12.65 2.66 -7.57
C SER A 101 -13.30 3.21 -8.83
N ALA A 102 -13.52 4.52 -8.91
CA ALA A 102 -14.05 5.18 -10.09
C ALA A 102 -12.99 5.36 -11.19
N VAL A 103 -11.72 5.58 -10.81
CA VAL A 103 -10.59 5.74 -11.75
C VAL A 103 -10.28 4.44 -12.49
N GLY A 104 -10.50 3.27 -11.88
CA GLY A 104 -10.35 1.97 -12.54
C GLY A 104 -11.46 1.59 -13.52
N LYS A 105 -12.46 2.45 -13.74
CA LYS A 105 -13.59 2.24 -14.68
C LYS A 105 -13.55 3.12 -15.93
N LEU A 106 -12.58 4.03 -16.02
CA LEU A 106 -12.33 4.88 -17.19
C LEU A 106 -11.17 4.29 -18.00
#